data_AF-A0A975Q7L9-F1
#
_entry.id   AF-A0A975Q7L9-F1
#
_cell.length_a   1.000
_cell.length_b   1.000
_cell.length_c   1.000
_cell.angle_alpha   90.00
_cell.angle_beta   90.00
_cell.angle_gamma   90.00
#
_symmetry.space_group_name_H-M   'P 1'
#
loop_
_entity.id
_entity.type
_entity.pdbx_description
1 polymer ?
#
loop_
_entity_poly.entity_id
_entity_poly.type
_entity_poly.pdbx_seq_one_letter_code
_entity_poly.pdbx_strand_id
1 'polypeptide(L)'
;MASGTSYNPSASGNAGQVALDKFAAMMIDRMEQMKASDWKKGWIGGASGYAGLPQNVGGRNYSGSNSLFLQLHTAANGYDLPVYLTFKQAHNLKAHVLKGEKAFPVVYWDMLVKDKNGQKISSDNTVP
;
A
#
# COMPACT_ATOMS: atom_id res chain seq x y z
N MET A 1 34.70 1.94 -5.27
CA MET A 1 33.93 1.49 -4.10
C MET A 1 32.89 2.57 -3.79
N ALA A 2 31.69 2.48 -4.39
CA ALA A 2 30.65 3.48 -4.13
C ALA A 2 30.02 3.19 -2.77
N SER A 3 30.23 4.10 -1.82
CA SER A 3 29.71 4.02 -0.45
C SER A 3 28.18 3.98 -0.51
N GLY A 4 27.58 2.90 -0.02
CA GLY A 4 26.13 2.74 0.04
C GLY A 4 25.54 3.82 0.93
N THR A 5 24.63 4.62 0.38
CA THR A 5 23.79 5.51 1.18
C THR A 5 22.82 4.64 1.96
N SER A 6 23.12 4.35 3.23
CA SER A 6 22.20 3.66 4.12
C SER A 6 20.98 4.55 4.33
N TYR A 7 19.83 4.07 3.86
CA TYR A 7 18.56 4.69 4.16
C TYR A 7 18.30 4.58 5.67
N ASN A 8 18.31 5.72 6.37
CA ASN A 8 18.10 5.81 7.81
C ASN A 8 16.68 6.32 8.10
N PRO A 9 15.72 5.46 8.50
CA PRO A 9 14.37 5.87 8.79
C PRO A 9 14.31 6.49 10.19
N SER A 10 14.76 7.73 10.32
CA SER A 10 14.49 8.54 11.50
C SER A 10 12.99 8.79 11.57
N ALA A 11 12.30 8.05 12.46
CA ALA A 11 10.86 8.05 12.65
C ALA A 11 10.32 9.35 13.29
N SER A 12 10.55 10.50 12.64
CA SER A 12 10.03 11.81 13.06
C SER A 12 9.42 12.60 11.90
N GLY A 13 8.64 11.92 11.06
CA GLY A 13 7.86 12.52 9.97
C GLY A 13 6.35 12.39 10.20
N ASN A 14 5.56 13.21 9.51
CA ASN A 14 4.11 13.03 9.50
C ASN A 14 3.74 11.66 8.87
N ALA A 15 2.50 11.20 9.06
CA ALA A 15 2.07 9.87 8.57
C ALA A 15 2.30 9.65 7.07
N GLY A 16 2.30 10.72 6.26
CA GLY A 16 2.63 10.68 4.85
C GLY A 16 4.09 10.31 4.60
N GLN A 17 5.03 10.96 5.31
CA GLN A 17 6.45 10.65 5.19
C GLN A 17 6.74 9.20 5.58
N VAL A 18 6.17 8.72 6.69
CA VAL A 18 6.30 7.32 7.14
C VAL A 18 5.78 6.34 6.10
N ALA A 19 4.71 6.69 5.38
CA ALA A 19 4.20 5.86 4.28
C ALA A 19 5.15 5.82 3.09
N LEU A 20 5.68 6.98 2.67
CA LEU A 20 6.64 7.08 1.57
C LEU A 20 7.93 6.31 1.88
N ASP A 21 8.40 6.45 3.10
CA ASP A 21 9.55 5.74 3.66
C ASP A 21 9.38 4.22 3.58
N LYS A 22 8.22 3.72 3.99
CA LYS A 22 7.87 2.30 3.89
C LYS A 22 7.80 1.82 2.45
N PHE A 23 7.23 2.61 1.54
CA PHE A 23 7.20 2.27 0.11
C PHE A 23 8.59 2.22 -0.51
N ALA A 24 9.45 3.19 -0.19
CA ALA A 24 10.83 3.22 -0.68
C ALA A 24 11.61 1.99 -0.19
N ALA A 25 11.53 1.68 1.10
CA ALA A 25 12.17 0.50 1.68
C ALA A 25 11.71 -0.79 0.97
N MET A 26 10.41 -0.97 0.75
CA MET A 26 9.90 -2.14 0.02
C MET A 26 10.45 -2.25 -1.40
N MET A 27 10.63 -1.14 -2.10
CA MET A 27 11.21 -1.14 -3.45
C MET A 27 12.69 -1.52 -3.41
N ILE A 28 13.45 -0.98 -2.46
CA ILE A 28 14.87 -1.31 -2.28
C ILE A 28 15.02 -2.80 -1.98
N ASP A 29 14.30 -3.31 -0.97
CA ASP A 29 14.33 -4.74 -0.60
C ASP A 29 14.01 -5.62 -1.79
N ARG A 30 13.01 -5.23 -2.59
CA ARG A 30 12.62 -5.99 -3.77
C ARG A 30 13.70 -6.00 -4.84
N MET A 31 14.31 -4.86 -5.12
CA MET A 31 15.39 -4.74 -6.10
C MET A 31 16.64 -5.50 -5.65
N GLU A 32 16.96 -5.51 -4.36
CA GLU A 32 18.08 -6.27 -3.79
C GLU A 32 17.86 -7.78 -3.89
N GLN A 33 16.66 -8.29 -3.59
CA GLN A 33 16.31 -9.70 -3.78
C GLN A 33 16.49 -10.14 -5.24
N MET A 34 16.10 -9.28 -6.19
CA MET A 34 16.25 -9.56 -7.62
C MET A 34 17.71 -9.55 -8.08
N LYS A 35 18.58 -8.73 -7.46
CA LYS A 35 20.02 -8.70 -7.76
C LYS A 35 20.78 -9.88 -7.17
N ALA A 36 20.38 -10.34 -5.99
CA ALA A 36 21.11 -11.36 -5.24
C ALA A 36 20.84 -12.81 -5.68
N SER A 37 19.96 -13.02 -6.67
CA SER A 37 19.54 -14.36 -7.11
C SER A 37 19.57 -14.50 -8.63
N ASP A 38 19.69 -15.73 -9.15
CA ASP A 38 19.39 -16.10 -10.54
C ASP A 38 17.88 -15.93 -10.79
N TRP A 39 17.42 -14.69 -10.74
CA TRP A 39 16.03 -14.34 -10.58
C TRP A 39 15.21 -14.74 -11.81
N LYS A 40 14.41 -15.81 -11.69
CA LYS A 40 13.52 -16.31 -12.75
C LYS A 40 12.02 -16.01 -12.51
N LYS A 41 11.66 -15.41 -11.36
CA LYS A 41 10.27 -15.05 -11.04
C LYS A 41 9.90 -13.67 -11.64
N GLY A 42 8.62 -13.39 -11.86
CA GLY A 42 8.19 -12.02 -12.24
C GLY A 42 8.38 -11.02 -11.09
N TRP A 43 8.33 -9.70 -11.36
CA TRP A 43 8.50 -8.64 -10.35
C TRP A 43 7.62 -8.80 -9.09
N ILE A 44 6.44 -9.40 -9.24
CA ILE A 44 5.49 -9.62 -8.13
C ILE A 44 5.50 -11.08 -7.64
N GLY A 45 6.30 -11.96 -8.26
CA GLY A 45 6.42 -13.37 -7.90
C GLY A 45 5.16 -14.15 -8.26
N GLY A 46 5.28 -15.07 -9.21
CA GLY A 46 4.27 -16.12 -9.41
C GLY A 46 4.32 -17.12 -8.26
N ALA A 47 3.85 -16.73 -7.08
CA ALA A 47 3.52 -17.66 -6.02
C ALA A 47 2.14 -18.25 -6.35
N SER A 48 2.16 -19.40 -7.02
CA SER A 48 1.16 -20.47 -6.94
C SER A 48 -0.16 -20.11 -6.26
N GLY A 49 -1.17 -19.73 -7.04
CA GLY A 49 -2.53 -19.48 -6.56
C GLY A 49 -2.96 -18.03 -6.79
N TYR A 50 -3.43 -17.73 -7.99
CA TYR A 50 -3.89 -16.39 -8.39
C TYR A 50 -5.14 -16.00 -7.58
N ALA A 51 -4.97 -15.39 -6.40
CA ALA A 51 -6.06 -14.85 -5.59
C ALA A 51 -6.57 -13.48 -6.09
N GLY A 52 -6.31 -13.15 -7.37
CA GLY A 52 -6.73 -11.92 -8.02
C GLY A 52 -5.87 -10.70 -7.70
N LEU A 53 -6.27 -9.54 -8.23
CA LEU A 53 -5.67 -8.25 -7.89
C LEU A 53 -6.02 -7.89 -6.44
N PRO A 54 -5.17 -7.11 -5.73
CA PRO A 54 -5.53 -6.63 -4.41
C PRO A 54 -6.83 -5.87 -4.44
N GLN A 55 -7.67 -6.16 -3.46
CA GLN A 55 -9.01 -5.61 -3.37
C GLN A 55 -9.34 -5.25 -1.93
N ASN A 56 -10.26 -4.31 -1.76
CA ASN A 56 -10.83 -4.08 -0.45
C ASN A 56 -11.81 -5.20 -0.09
N VAL A 57 -12.20 -5.30 1.18
CA VAL A 57 -13.19 -6.29 1.66
C VAL A 57 -14.55 -6.21 0.97
N GLY A 58 -14.86 -5.10 0.28
CA GLY A 58 -16.07 -4.93 -0.52
C GLY A 58 -15.94 -5.40 -1.98
N GLY A 59 -14.81 -6.01 -2.38
CA GLY A 59 -14.61 -6.54 -3.73
C GLY A 59 -14.06 -5.55 -4.75
N ARG A 60 -13.81 -4.29 -4.38
CA ARG A 60 -13.27 -3.29 -5.30
C ARG A 60 -11.75 -3.40 -5.36
N ASN A 61 -11.22 -3.61 -6.56
CA ASN A 61 -9.78 -3.66 -6.81
C ASN A 61 -9.11 -2.32 -6.53
N TYR A 62 -7.90 -2.36 -5.97
CA TYR A 62 -7.03 -1.20 -5.88
C TYR A 62 -6.37 -0.92 -7.24
N SER A 63 -6.06 0.35 -7.50
CA SER A 63 -5.42 0.83 -8.73
C SER A 63 -4.09 1.56 -8.46
N GLY A 64 -3.31 1.77 -9.52
CA GLY A 64 -2.06 2.52 -9.46
C GLY A 64 -1.04 1.93 -8.50
N SER A 65 -0.35 2.81 -7.76
CA SER A 65 0.69 2.44 -6.79
C SER A 65 0.18 1.54 -5.67
N ASN A 66 -1.06 1.72 -5.21
CA ASN A 66 -1.64 0.85 -4.18
C ASN A 66 -1.70 -0.61 -4.65
N SER A 67 -2.08 -0.85 -5.90
CA SER A 67 -2.13 -2.22 -6.44
C SER A 67 -0.75 -2.89 -6.40
N LEU A 68 0.31 -2.15 -6.76
CA LEU A 68 1.68 -2.65 -6.74
C LEU A 68 2.15 -2.93 -5.30
N PHE A 69 2.03 -1.96 -4.39
CA PHE A 69 2.53 -2.10 -3.03
C PHE A 69 1.79 -3.17 -2.23
N LEU A 70 0.47 -3.30 -2.43
CA LEU A 70 -0.31 -4.35 -1.78
C LEU A 70 0.03 -5.74 -2.33
N GLN A 71 0.29 -5.87 -3.64
CA GLN A 71 0.80 -7.12 -4.20
C GLN A 71 2.16 -7.50 -3.60
N LEU A 72 3.10 -6.56 -3.56
CA LEU A 72 4.41 -6.79 -2.94
C LEU A 72 4.27 -7.13 -1.45
N HIS A 73 3.39 -6.46 -0.73
CA HIS A 73 3.13 -6.73 0.69
C HIS A 73 2.53 -8.12 0.90
N THR A 74 1.55 -8.51 0.08
CA THR A 74 0.93 -9.85 0.15
C THR A 74 1.98 -10.93 -0.10
N ALA A 75 2.79 -10.77 -1.16
CA ALA A 75 3.84 -11.72 -1.50
C ALA A 75 4.96 -11.79 -0.45
N ALA A 76 5.38 -10.64 0.11
CA ALA A 76 6.45 -10.58 1.11
C ALA A 76 6.06 -11.22 2.44
N ASN A 77 4.79 -11.13 2.84
CA ASN A 77 4.28 -11.74 4.08
C ASN A 77 3.70 -13.15 3.87
N GLY A 78 3.64 -13.63 2.62
CA GLY A 78 3.10 -14.95 2.30
C GLY A 78 1.61 -15.10 2.59
N TYR A 79 0.82 -14.03 2.44
CA TYR A 79 -0.64 -14.11 2.62
C TYR A 79 -1.31 -14.80 1.43
N ASP A 80 -2.30 -15.65 1.72
CA ASP A 80 -3.04 -16.40 0.68
C ASP A 80 -3.98 -15.52 -0.15
N LEU A 81 -4.53 -14.45 0.46
CA LEU A 81 -5.53 -13.58 -0.15
C LEU A 81 -5.10 -12.11 -0.08
N PRO A 82 -5.08 -11.36 -1.20
CA PRO A 82 -4.73 -9.95 -1.22
C PRO A 82 -5.96 -9.08 -0.89
N VAL A 83 -6.70 -9.42 0.17
CA VAL A 83 -7.89 -8.69 0.62
C VAL A 83 -7.53 -7.80 1.81
N TYR A 84 -7.80 -6.50 1.68
CA TYR A 84 -7.45 -5.51 2.67
C TYR A 84 -8.69 -4.82 3.25
N LEU A 85 -8.59 -4.49 4.54
CA LEU A 85 -9.63 -3.78 5.27
C LEU A 85 -9.03 -2.88 6.34
N THR A 86 -9.77 -1.82 6.68
CA THR A 86 -9.45 -0.97 7.82
C THR A 86 -9.84 -1.65 9.13
N PHE A 87 -9.21 -1.23 10.23
CA PHE A 87 -9.56 -1.72 11.57
C PHE A 87 -11.05 -1.54 11.91
N LYS A 88 -11.62 -0.38 11.53
CA LYS A 88 -13.05 -0.09 11.71
C LYS A 88 -13.94 -1.05 10.92
N GLN A 89 -13.57 -1.39 9.69
CA GLN A 89 -14.30 -2.38 8.89
C GLN A 89 -14.23 -3.77 9.52
N ALA A 90 -13.06 -4.19 10.01
CA ALA A 90 -12.91 -5.47 10.69
C ALA A 90 -13.84 -5.57 11.91
N HIS A 91 -13.82 -4.54 12.76
CA HIS A 91 -14.70 -4.43 13.91
C HIS A 91 -16.18 -4.50 13.53
N ASN A 92 -16.61 -3.78 12.48
CA ASN A 92 -17.99 -3.80 12.00
C ASN A 92 -18.42 -5.18 11.49
N LEU A 93 -17.49 -5.97 10.95
CA LEU A 93 -17.70 -7.35 10.53
C LEU A 93 -17.62 -8.35 11.69
N LYS A 94 -17.50 -7.87 12.94
CA LYS A 94 -17.27 -8.69 14.15
C LYS A 94 -15.98 -9.52 14.08
N ALA A 95 -15.04 -9.12 13.24
CA ALA A 95 -13.71 -9.70 13.12
C ALA A 95 -12.71 -8.91 13.99
N HIS A 96 -11.66 -9.59 14.44
CA HIS A 96 -10.62 -8.98 15.26
C HIS A 96 -9.26 -9.13 14.56
N VAL A 97 -8.50 -8.03 14.51
CA VAL A 97 -7.12 -8.07 14.04
C VAL A 97 -6.27 -8.78 15.09
N LEU A 98 -5.42 -9.72 14.65
CA LEU A 98 -4.55 -10.48 15.56
C LEU A 98 -3.58 -9.53 16.29
N LYS A 99 -3.30 -9.85 17.55
CA LYS A 99 -2.40 -9.05 18.38
C LYS A 99 -0.99 -9.08 17.79
N GLY A 100 -0.43 -7.90 17.54
CA GLY A 100 0.92 -7.73 17.00
C GLY A 100 0.96 -7.38 15.50
N GLU A 101 -0.16 -7.55 14.79
CA GLU A 101 -0.26 -7.17 13.37
C GLU A 101 -0.15 -5.64 13.19
N LYS A 102 0.52 -5.24 12.10
CA LYS A 102 0.78 -3.84 11.78
C LYS A 102 -0.01 -3.41 10.56
N ALA A 103 -0.54 -2.19 10.59
CA ALA A 103 -1.22 -1.62 9.44
C ALA A 103 -0.25 -1.38 8.26
N PHE A 104 -0.83 -1.40 7.06
CA PHE A 104 -0.14 -1.05 5.82
C PHE A 104 -0.74 0.23 5.21
N PRO A 105 0.08 1.22 4.81
CA PRO A 105 -0.42 2.46 4.25
C PRO A 105 -1.01 2.26 2.85
N VAL A 106 -2.08 3.00 2.57
CA VAL A 106 -2.74 3.09 1.25
C VAL A 106 -2.86 4.56 0.91
N VAL A 107 -2.45 4.95 -0.30
CA VAL A 107 -2.46 6.35 -0.76
C VAL A 107 -3.80 6.67 -1.39
N TYR A 108 -4.44 7.72 -0.91
CA TYR A 108 -5.61 8.31 -1.53
C TYR A 108 -5.32 9.79 -1.80
N TRP A 109 -5.62 10.24 -3.01
CA TRP A 109 -5.50 11.63 -3.40
C TRP A 109 -6.84 12.09 -3.96
N ASP A 110 -7.21 13.31 -3.62
CA ASP A 110 -8.42 13.96 -4.11
C ASP A 110 -8.15 15.46 -4.25
N MET A 111 -8.81 16.10 -5.22
CA MET A 111 -8.66 17.52 -5.46
C MET A 111 -9.55 18.30 -4.52
N LEU A 112 -8.93 19.13 -3.69
CA LEU A 112 -9.67 19.99 -2.77
C LEU A 112 -9.98 21.33 -3.44
N VAL A 113 -11.12 21.43 -4.11
CA VAL A 113 -11.57 22.71 -4.69
C VAL A 113 -12.18 23.57 -3.60
N LYS A 114 -11.78 24.84 -3.50
CA LYS A 114 -12.39 25.83 -2.60
C LYS A 114 -13.01 26.96 -3.39
N ASP A 115 -14.16 27.45 -2.93
CA ASP A 115 -14.79 28.65 -3.48
C ASP A 115 -14.05 29.93 -3.05
N LYS A 116 -14.52 31.09 -3.55
CA LYS A 116 -13.98 32.42 -3.19
C LYS A 116 -14.09 32.73 -1.69
N ASN A 117 -14.93 32.01 -0.96
CA ASN A 117 -15.18 32.18 0.48
C ASN A 117 -14.45 31.12 1.32
N GLY A 118 -13.62 30.26 0.71
CA GLY A 118 -12.86 29.20 1.38
C GLY A 118 -13.66 27.93 1.73
N GLN A 119 -14.91 27.81 1.30
CA GLN A 119 -15.71 26.60 1.47
C GLN A 119 -15.28 25.52 0.46
N LYS A 120 -15.20 24.27 0.91
CA LYS A 120 -14.87 23.13 0.04
C LYS A 120 -16.04 22.88 -0.92
N ILE A 121 -15.76 22.90 -2.21
CA ILE A 121 -16.68 22.46 -3.25
C ILE A 121 -16.42 20.95 -3.43
N SER A 122 -17.39 20.12 -3.03
CA SER A 122 -17.36 18.69 -3.37
C SER A 122 -17.70 18.52 -4.86
N SER A 123 -16.92 17.70 -5.56
CA SER A 123 -17.08 17.36 -6.98
C SER A 123 -18.43 16.70 -7.31
N ASP A 124 -19.20 16.25 -6.31
CA ASP A 124 -20.54 15.66 -6.48
C ASP A 124 -21.66 16.68 -6.80
N ASN A 125 -21.38 17.99 -6.76
CA ASN A 125 -22.35 19.05 -7.07
C ASN A 125 -22.21 19.65 -8.48
N THR A 126 -21.42 19.04 -9.36
CA THR A 126 -21.36 19.45 -10.77
C THR A 126 -22.54 18.82 -11.51
N VAL A 127 -23.68 19.51 -11.52
CA VAL A 127 -24.77 19.24 -12.48
C VAL A 127 -24.24 19.57 -13.89
N PRO A 128 -24.49 18.74 -14.91
CA PRO A 128 -24.04 18.97 -16.28
C PRO A 128 -24.52 20.29 -16.88
#